data_AF-A0A6I7MR17-F1
#
_entry.id   AF-A0A6I7MR17-F1
#
_cell.length_a   1.000
_cell.length_b   1.000
_cell.length_c   1.000
_cell.angle_alpha   90.00
_cell.angle_beta   90.00
_cell.angle_gamma   90.00
#
_symmetry.space_group_name_H-M   'P 1'
#
loop_
_entity.id
_entity.type
_entity.pdbx_description
1 polymer ?
#
loop_
_entity_poly.entity_id
_entity_poly.type
_entity_poly.pdbx_seq_one_letter_code
_entity_poly.pdbx_strand_id
1 'polypeptide(L)'
;MILLLDANIPPSLAEDISGYEVIHVNSFPLGTSTSDSEINEYCHQNNCILITKDSDFYDSFILLKKPPKLILVKLGNQKIRELRSYFRKNRELIESLISKHSLIILTPESIKVIQ
;
A
#
# COMPACT_ATOMS: atom_id res chain seq x y z
N MET A 1 -5.35 0.96 -12.92
CA MET A 1 -5.70 0.52 -11.55
C MET A 1 -5.13 1.53 -10.58
N ILE A 2 -5.85 1.85 -9.52
CA ILE A 2 -5.44 2.86 -8.54
C ILE A 2 -4.55 2.23 -7.47
N LEU A 3 -3.49 2.94 -7.10
CA LEU A 3 -2.64 2.63 -5.97
C LEU A 3 -2.79 3.77 -4.96
N LEU A 4 -3.43 3.47 -3.83
CA LEU A 4 -3.68 4.42 -2.77
C LEU A 4 -2.56 4.34 -1.73
N LEU A 5 -1.89 5.46 -1.48
CA LEU A 5 -0.90 5.64 -0.43
C LEU A 5 -1.60 6.15 0.83
N ASP A 6 -1.49 5.39 1.90
CA ASP A 6 -1.94 5.78 3.23
C ASP A 6 -1.10 6.92 3.81
N ALA A 7 -1.60 7.61 4.85
CA ALA A 7 -0.97 8.79 5.47
C ALA A 7 0.46 8.53 5.98
N ASN A 8 0.77 7.29 6.37
CA ASN A 8 2.09 6.87 6.84
C ASN A 8 3.10 6.57 5.72
N ILE A 9 2.68 6.64 4.46
CA ILE A 9 3.52 6.46 3.28
C ILE A 9 3.85 7.83 2.68
N PRO A 10 5.12 8.16 2.41
CA PRO A 10 5.45 9.46 1.84
C PRO A 10 4.87 9.62 0.43
N PRO A 11 4.22 10.76 0.10
CA PRO A 11 3.68 11.02 -1.24
C PRO A 11 4.72 10.91 -2.36
N SER A 12 5.99 11.23 -2.07
CA SER A 12 7.10 11.13 -3.02
C SER A 12 7.42 9.70 -3.46
N LEU A 13 6.84 8.68 -2.84
CA LEU A 13 6.91 7.31 -3.33
C LEU A 13 6.23 7.16 -4.70
N ALA A 14 5.24 8.01 -5.01
CA ALA A 14 4.55 8.03 -6.29
C ALA A 14 5.52 8.19 -7.48
N GLU A 15 6.62 8.92 -7.31
CA GLU A 15 7.64 9.13 -8.34
C GLU A 15 8.38 7.85 -8.74
N ASP A 16 8.36 6.81 -7.89
CA ASP A 16 9.06 5.54 -8.12
C ASP A 16 8.13 4.44 -8.62
N ILE A 17 6.84 4.75 -8.76
CA ILE A 17 5.79 3.83 -9.20
C ILE A 17 5.38 4.25 -10.61
N SER A 18 5.24 3.28 -11.52
CA SER A 18 4.71 3.54 -12.86
C SER A 18 3.74 2.44 -13.27
N GLY A 19 2.85 2.73 -14.22
CA GLY A 19 1.79 1.81 -14.63
C GLY A 19 0.54 1.82 -13.73
N TYR A 20 0.52 2.65 -12.68
CA TYR A 20 -0.62 2.84 -11.79
C TYR A 20 -0.98 4.32 -11.71
N GLU A 21 -2.25 4.61 -11.48
CA GLU A 21 -2.67 5.93 -11.00
C GLU A 21 -2.40 5.96 -9.51
N VAL A 22 -1.46 6.80 -9.07
CA VAL A 22 -1.06 6.88 -7.66
C VAL A 22 -1.77 8.05 -6.99
N ILE A 23 -2.53 7.74 -5.95
CA ILE A 23 -3.28 8.70 -5.16
C ILE A 23 -2.76 8.62 -3.73
N HIS A 24 -2.61 9.75 -3.05
CA HIS A 24 -2.27 9.80 -1.64
C HIS A 24 -3.50 10.26 -0.84
N VAL A 25 -3.75 9.69 0.34
CA VAL A 25 -4.94 10.00 1.15
C VAL A 25 -5.08 11.50 1.47
N ASN A 26 -3.97 12.24 1.58
CA ASN A 26 -3.94 13.71 1.67
C ASN A 26 -4.74 14.45 0.58
N SER A 27 -4.98 13.83 -0.57
CA SER A 27 -5.80 14.41 -1.65
C SER A 27 -7.31 14.27 -1.43
N PHE A 28 -7.73 13.46 -0.44
CA PHE A 28 -9.13 13.30 -0.08
C PHE A 28 -9.65 14.53 0.67
N PRO A 29 -10.97 14.77 0.72
CA PRO A 29 -11.55 15.92 1.43
C PRO A 29 -11.13 16.01 2.90
N LEU A 30 -10.97 14.87 3.58
CA LEU A 30 -10.51 14.78 4.98
C LEU A 30 -9.00 14.61 5.12
N GLY A 31 -8.26 14.50 4.01
CA GLY A 31 -6.81 14.32 4.01
C GLY A 31 -6.36 13.15 4.88
N THR A 32 -5.34 13.38 5.73
CA THR A 32 -4.85 12.40 6.72
C THR A 32 -5.85 12.03 7.80
N SER A 33 -6.98 12.74 7.92
CA SER A 33 -8.04 12.45 8.88
C SER A 33 -9.13 11.53 8.31
N THR A 34 -8.99 11.09 7.06
CA THR A 34 -9.86 10.06 6.45
C THR A 34 -9.76 8.78 7.29
N SER A 35 -10.90 8.18 7.63
CA SER A 35 -10.89 6.97 8.46
C SER A 35 -10.51 5.72 7.67
N ASP A 36 -10.07 4.66 8.37
CA ASP A 36 -9.82 3.35 7.76
C ASP A 36 -11.06 2.79 7.07
N SER A 37 -12.26 3.04 7.59
CA SER A 37 -13.50 2.58 6.96
C SER A 37 -13.75 3.29 5.62
N GLU A 38 -13.48 4.60 5.55
CA GLU A 38 -13.58 5.37 4.31
C GLU A 38 -12.51 4.97 3.29
N ILE A 39 -11.26 4.76 3.73
CA ILE A 39 -10.17 4.25 2.90
C ILE A 39 -10.53 2.87 2.33
N ASN A 40 -11.03 1.97 3.17
CA ASN A 40 -11.45 0.64 2.75
C ASN A 40 -12.61 0.69 1.74
N GLU A 41 -13.61 1.55 1.99
CA GLU A 41 -14.75 1.70 1.08
C GLU A 41 -14.33 2.29 -0.26
N TYR A 42 -13.51 3.34 -0.26
CA TYR A 42 -12.91 3.89 -1.47
C TYR A 42 -12.17 2.81 -2.26
N CYS A 43 -11.38 2.00 -1.58
CA CYS A 43 -10.60 0.94 -2.21
C CYS A 43 -11.45 -0.19 -2.78
N HIS A 44 -12.56 -0.51 -2.11
CA HIS A 44 -13.53 -1.48 -2.61
C HIS A 44 -14.22 -0.97 -3.89
N GLN A 45 -14.70 0.27 -3.88
CA GLN A 45 -15.42 0.87 -5.01
C GLN A 45 -14.54 1.07 -6.25
N ASN A 46 -13.25 1.39 -6.04
CA ASN A 46 -12.32 1.73 -7.12
C ASN A 46 -11.36 0.60 -7.49
N ASN A 47 -11.50 -0.58 -6.89
CA ASN A 47 -10.58 -1.72 -7.04
C ASN A 47 -9.10 -1.29 -6.84
N CYS A 48 -8.84 -0.60 -5.73
CA CYS A 48 -7.53 -0.06 -5.41
C CYS A 48 -6.57 -1.14 -4.89
N ILE A 49 -5.27 -0.88 -4.98
CA ILE A 49 -4.26 -1.46 -4.08
C ILE A 49 -3.95 -0.43 -2.99
N LEU A 50 -4.17 -0.77 -1.72
CA LEU A 50 -3.73 0.06 -0.60
C LEU A 50 -2.27 -0.24 -0.25
N ILE A 51 -1.43 0.78 -0.11
CA ILE A 51 -0.10 0.68 0.51
C ILE A 51 -0.12 1.39 1.85
N THR A 52 0.23 0.67 2.92
CA THR A 52 0.22 1.18 4.29
C THR A 52 1.29 0.52 5.16
N LYS A 53 1.68 1.20 6.24
CA LYS A 53 2.45 0.63 7.35
C LYS A 53 1.57 0.23 8.54
N ASP A 54 0.30 0.62 8.53
CA ASP A 54 -0.63 0.37 9.61
C ASP A 54 -1.10 -1.09 9.61
N SER A 55 -0.96 -1.75 10.76
CA SER A 55 -1.38 -3.13 10.95
C SER A 55 -2.90 -3.29 11.01
N ASP A 56 -3.66 -2.23 11.29
CA ASP A 56 -5.11 -2.31 11.43
C ASP A 56 -5.77 -2.67 10.09
N PHE A 57 -5.20 -2.23 8.96
CA PHE A 57 -5.60 -2.69 7.62
C PHE A 57 -5.26 -4.16 7.35
N TYR A 58 -4.20 -4.69 7.94
CA TYR A 58 -3.88 -6.12 7.85
C TYR A 58 -4.94 -6.94 8.58
N ASP A 59 -5.31 -6.56 9.79
CA ASP A 59 -6.33 -7.26 10.57
C ASP A 59 -7.70 -7.18 9.87
N SER A 60 -8.06 -6.00 9.36
CA SER A 60 -9.25 -5.82 8.51
C SER A 60 -9.21 -6.70 7.25
N PHE A 61 -8.05 -6.81 6.60
CA PHE A 61 -7.90 -7.66 5.42
C PHE A 61 -8.11 -9.13 5.74
N ILE A 62 -7.53 -9.62 6.84
CA ILE A 62 -7.65 -11.02 7.24
C ILE A 62 -9.10 -11.35 7.63
N LEU A 63 -9.77 -10.48 8.40
CA LEU A 63 -11.10 -10.72 8.93
C LEU A 63 -12.22 -10.46 7.90
N LEU A 64 -12.09 -9.39 7.12
CA LEU A 64 -13.17 -8.83 6.29
C LEU A 64 -12.86 -8.81 4.80
N LYS A 65 -11.63 -9.18 4.38
CA LYS A 65 -11.14 -9.04 3.00
C LYS A 65 -11.23 -7.58 2.50
N LYS A 66 -11.01 -6.63 3.40
CA LYS A 66 -10.92 -5.19 3.11
C LYS A 66 -9.56 -4.64 3.55
N PRO A 67 -8.81 -3.94 2.69
CA PRO A 67 -9.14 -3.58 1.31
C PRO A 67 -9.04 -4.80 0.35
N PRO A 68 -9.53 -4.72 -0.89
CA PRO A 68 -9.47 -5.85 -1.83
C PRO A 68 -8.03 -6.28 -2.19
N LYS A 69 -7.09 -5.33 -2.22
CA LYS A 69 -5.65 -5.58 -2.35
C LYS A 69 -4.83 -4.72 -1.39
N LEU A 70 -3.84 -5.34 -0.75
CA LEU A 70 -3.03 -4.72 0.30
C LEU A 70 -1.53 -5.01 0.10
N ILE A 71 -0.72 -3.95 0.15
CA ILE A 71 0.73 -4.00 0.31
C ILE A 71 1.05 -3.46 1.70
N LEU A 72 1.41 -4.35 2.61
CA LEU A 72 1.79 -3.99 3.97
C LEU A 72 3.31 -3.77 4.05
N VAL A 73 3.72 -2.57 4.47
CA VAL A 73 5.13 -2.18 4.56
C VAL A 73 5.66 -2.40 5.97
N LYS A 74 6.35 -3.54 6.20
CA LYS A 74 7.01 -3.88 7.47
C LYS A 74 8.53 -3.68 7.40
N LEU A 75 8.95 -2.50 6.97
CA LEU A 75 10.38 -2.14 6.82
C LEU A 75 10.96 -1.38 8.02
N GLY A 76 10.17 -1.17 9.07
CA GLY A 76 10.54 -0.36 10.23
C GLY A 76 10.60 1.14 9.93
N ASN A 77 11.27 1.89 10.82
CA ASN A 77 11.46 3.32 10.69
C ASN A 77 12.58 3.64 9.70
N GLN A 78 12.23 3.67 8.42
CA GLN A 78 13.14 4.05 7.35
C GLN A 78 13.07 5.53 7.02
N LYS A 79 14.20 6.12 6.63
CA LYS A 79 14.20 7.42 5.97
C LYS A 79 13.48 7.29 4.62
N ILE A 80 12.86 8.37 4.14
CA ILE A 80 12.16 8.40 2.84
C ILE A 80 13.06 7.87 1.72
N ARG A 81 14.34 8.25 1.70
CA ARG A 81 15.33 7.78 0.71
C ARG A 81 15.50 6.26 0.71
N GLU A 82 15.50 5.63 1.88
CA GLU A 82 15.68 4.18 2.03
C GLU A 82 14.42 3.44 1.57
N LEU A 83 13.24 3.92 1.95
CA LEU A 83 11.96 3.38 1.51
C LEU A 83 11.85 3.44 -0.03
N ARG A 84 12.10 4.61 -0.62
CA ARG A 84 12.12 4.81 -2.07
C ARG A 84 13.12 3.88 -2.77
N SER A 85 14.33 3.75 -2.21
CA SER A 85 15.35 2.82 -2.72
C SER A 85 14.87 1.36 -2.68
N TYR A 86 14.18 0.94 -1.61
CA TYR A 86 13.60 -0.39 -1.50
C TYR A 86 12.55 -0.65 -2.59
N PHE A 87 11.64 0.28 -2.81
CA PHE A 87 10.60 0.15 -3.85
C PHE A 87 11.21 0.10 -5.25
N ARG A 88 12.20 0.95 -5.55
CA ARG A 88 12.93 0.91 -6.83
C ARG A 88 13.62 -0.43 -7.05
N LYS A 89 14.35 -0.91 -6.04
CA LYS A 89 15.11 -2.17 -6.11
C LYS A 89 14.19 -3.38 -6.34
N ASN A 90 13.02 -3.40 -5.71
CA ASN A 90 12.11 -4.54 -5.72
C ASN A 90 10.91 -4.36 -6.66
N ARG A 91 10.92 -3.35 -7.53
CA ARG A 91 9.77 -2.94 -8.34
C ARG A 91 9.15 -4.10 -9.11
N GLU A 92 9.94 -4.80 -9.92
CA GLU A 92 9.47 -5.91 -10.75
C GLU A 92 8.87 -7.05 -9.91
N LEU A 93 9.47 -7.33 -8.75
CA LEU A 93 8.99 -8.37 -7.85
C LEU A 93 7.67 -7.97 -7.19
N ILE A 94 7.55 -6.72 -6.72
CA ILE A 94 6.31 -6.17 -6.14
C ILE A 94 5.17 -6.24 -7.17
N GLU A 95 5.41 -5.76 -8.39
CA GLU A 95 4.44 -5.77 -9.49
C GLU A 95 4.00 -7.20 -9.85
N SER A 96 4.96 -8.13 -9.97
CA SER A 96 4.68 -9.54 -10.24
C SER A 96 3.83 -10.19 -9.16
N LEU A 97 4.14 -9.97 -7.89
CA LEU A 97 3.42 -10.59 -6.77
C LEU A 97 2.03 -9.99 -6.58
N ILE A 98 1.87 -8.67 -6.62
CA ILE A 98 0.54 -8.03 -6.43
C ILE A 98 -0.42 -8.28 -7.60
N SER A 99 0.11 -8.67 -8.77
CA SER A 99 -0.72 -9.12 -9.89
C SER A 99 -1.40 -10.47 -9.61
N LYS A 100 -0.76 -11.33 -8.81
CA LYS A 100 -1.20 -12.72 -8.53
C LYS A 100 -1.84 -12.89 -7.15
N HIS A 101 -1.52 -12.01 -6.20
CA HIS A 101 -1.94 -12.11 -4.81
C HIS A 101 -2.64 -10.84 -4.36
N SER A 102 -3.61 -10.98 -3.46
CA SER A 102 -4.31 -9.84 -2.86
C SER A 102 -3.59 -9.24 -1.66
N LEU A 103 -2.63 -9.96 -1.07
CA LEU A 103 -1.85 -9.48 0.07
C LEU A 103 -0.37 -9.83 -0.11
N ILE A 104 0.47 -8.80 -0.03
CA ILE A 104 1.92 -8.95 0.09
C ILE A 104 2.43 -8.13 1.27
N ILE A 105 3.50 -8.61 1.91
CA ILE A 105 4.14 -7.96 3.04
C ILE A 105 5.60 -7.72 2.71
N LEU A 106 6.02 -6.45 2.70
CA LEU A 106 7.40 -6.05 2.43
C LEU A 106 8.19 -6.09 3.74
N THR A 107 9.20 -6.94 3.85
CA THR A 107 10.15 -6.97 4.98
C THR A 107 11.58 -6.65 4.50
N PRO A 108 12.52 -6.31 5.40
CA PRO A 108 13.89 -6.01 5.01
C PRO A 108 14.58 -7.19 4.27
N GLU A 109 14.25 -8.42 4.66
CA GLU A 109 14.87 -9.65 4.14
C GLU A 109 14.17 -10.20 2.91
N SER A 110 12.85 -10.00 2.79
CA SER A 110 12.04 -10.66 1.75
C SER A 110 10.69 -9.97 1.53
N ILE A 111 10.02 -10.30 0.42
CA ILE A 111 8.61 -9.99 0.21
C ILE A 111 7.81 -11.27 0.44
N LYS A 112 6.92 -11.25 1.43
CA LYS A 112 6.07 -12.40 1.79
C LYS A 112 4.73 -12.28 1.10
N VAL A 113 4.19 -13.41 0.67
CA VAL A 113 2.80 -13.55 0.22
C VAL A 113 2.03 -14.35 1.26
N ILE A 114 0.79 -13.95 1.54
CA ILE A 114 -0.11 -14.74 2.39
C ILE A 114 -1.24 -15.27 1.51
N GLN A 115 -1.46 -16.58 1.58
CA GLN A 115 -2.53 -17.29 0.89
C GLN A 115 -3.77 -17.37 1.77
#